data_AF-A0A3C1VIJ2-F1
#
_entry.id   AF-A0A3C1VIJ2-F1
#
_cell.length_a   1.000
_cell.length_b   1.000
_cell.length_c   1.000
_cell.angle_alpha   90.00
_cell.angle_beta   90.00
_cell.angle_gamma   90.00
#
_symmetry.space_group_name_H-M   'P 1'
#
loop_
_entity.id
_entity.type
_entity.pdbx_description
1 polymer ?
#
loop_
_entity_poly.entity_id
_entity_poly.type
_entity_poly.pdbx_seq_one_letter_code
_entity_poly.pdbx_strand_id
1 'polypeptide(L)'
;AKESMYKTSGHLPYYQESMYPPLTLDEEGTKTVYYLKAMNCPHHHQVYAAEPRSYRDLPLRLAEYGTVYRYEKSGELFGLLRVRMLSMNDAHIYCTPEQFAAEFKAVNDMYLNYFKLFGLEKYVMRFSTHSPEGLGKKYVNEPALWRETEDLVRRTMQESGVNFIEVADEAAFYGPKIDVQVWSSIGREFTLATNQVDFAQPKRFDLTYVD
;
A
#
# COMPACT_ATOMS: atom_id res chain seq x y z
N ALA A 1 16.06 -4.97 -6.54
CA ALA A 1 15.55 -5.00 -7.94
C ALA A 1 16.14 -3.85 -8.75
N LYS A 2 16.09 -3.95 -10.10
CA LYS A 2 16.64 -2.92 -11.01
C LYS A 2 15.89 -1.59 -10.86
N GLU A 3 16.59 -0.49 -11.08
CA GLU A 3 16.04 0.88 -11.04
C GLU A 3 14.78 1.05 -11.90
N SER A 4 14.76 0.46 -13.10
CA SER A 4 13.65 0.59 -14.05
C SER A 4 12.30 0.21 -13.45
N MET A 5 12.23 -0.88 -12.68
CA MET A 5 10.99 -1.34 -12.05
C MET A 5 10.45 -0.31 -11.05
N TYR A 6 11.33 0.32 -10.26
CA TYR A 6 10.90 1.34 -9.30
C TYR A 6 10.54 2.67 -9.97
N LYS A 7 11.10 2.97 -11.15
CA LYS A 7 10.64 4.07 -12.02
C LYS A 7 9.22 3.80 -12.54
N THR A 8 8.97 2.62 -13.11
CA THR A 8 7.64 2.20 -13.60
C THR A 8 6.60 2.31 -12.49
N SER A 9 6.91 1.75 -11.33
CA SER A 9 6.02 1.73 -10.16
C SER A 9 5.82 3.09 -9.46
N GLY A 10 6.48 4.17 -9.90
CA GLY A 10 6.43 5.47 -9.23
C GLY A 10 7.17 5.58 -7.89
N HIS A 11 7.70 4.49 -7.33
CA HIS A 11 8.39 4.52 -6.04
C HIS A 11 9.69 5.34 -6.06
N LEU A 12 10.43 5.38 -7.17
CA LEU A 12 11.58 6.29 -7.24
C LEU A 12 11.14 7.77 -7.27
N PRO A 13 10.25 8.20 -8.19
CA PRO A 13 9.76 9.57 -8.20
C PRO A 13 9.17 10.09 -6.87
N TYR A 14 8.42 9.24 -6.15
CA TYR A 14 7.65 9.68 -4.97
C TYR A 14 8.25 9.23 -3.62
N TYR A 15 9.13 8.23 -3.61
CA TYR A 15 9.57 7.55 -2.38
C TYR A 15 11.09 7.41 -2.24
N GLN A 16 11.88 7.92 -3.19
CA GLN A 16 13.35 7.77 -3.20
C GLN A 16 14.02 8.26 -1.91
N GLU A 17 13.55 9.33 -1.28
CA GLU A 17 14.13 9.85 -0.04
C GLU A 17 14.01 8.87 1.14
N SER A 18 13.02 7.98 1.09
CA SER A 18 12.80 6.91 2.08
C SER A 18 13.39 5.56 1.67
N MET A 19 14.05 5.49 0.51
CA MET A 19 14.74 4.28 0.06
C MET A 19 16.23 4.34 0.45
N TYR A 20 16.83 3.16 0.68
CA TYR A 20 18.27 3.09 0.82
C TYR A 20 18.98 3.55 -0.46
N PRO A 21 20.19 4.12 -0.35
CA PRO A 21 21.00 4.46 -1.51
C PRO A 21 21.17 3.26 -2.46
N PRO A 22 21.20 3.49 -3.78
CA PRO A 22 21.35 2.41 -4.73
C PRO A 22 22.72 1.74 -4.63
N LEU A 23 22.75 0.48 -5.05
CA LEU A 23 23.97 -0.26 -5.36
C LEU A 23 24.17 -0.27 -6.87
N THR A 24 25.31 0.22 -7.34
CA THR A 24 25.70 0.14 -8.75
C THR A 24 26.65 -1.03 -8.94
N LEU A 25 26.26 -1.98 -9.79
CA LEU A 25 27.12 -3.08 -10.23
C LEU A 25 27.63 -2.78 -11.63
N ASP A 26 28.93 -2.97 -11.85
CA ASP A 26 29.57 -2.84 -13.16
C ASP A 26 30.01 -4.23 -13.61
N GLU A 27 29.23 -4.83 -14.50
CA GLU A 27 29.48 -6.16 -15.06
C GLU A 27 29.84 -5.98 -16.53
N GLU A 28 31.11 -6.27 -16.87
CA GLU A 28 31.63 -6.22 -18.25
C GLU A 28 31.41 -4.87 -18.96
N GLY A 29 31.48 -3.76 -18.22
CA GLY A 29 31.27 -2.39 -18.73
C GLY A 29 29.81 -1.96 -18.78
N THR A 30 28.87 -2.84 -18.38
CA THR A 30 27.45 -2.50 -18.24
C THR A 30 27.15 -2.16 -16.79
N LYS A 31 26.89 -0.86 -16.54
CA LYS A 31 26.48 -0.38 -15.22
C LYS A 31 24.99 -0.62 -15.00
N THR A 32 24.66 -1.45 -14.02
CA THR A 32 23.28 -1.68 -13.59
C THR A 32 23.06 -1.17 -12.18
N VAL A 33 22.02 -0.35 -12.00
CA VAL A 33 21.65 0.23 -10.71
C VAL A 33 20.54 -0.59 -10.06
N TYR A 34 20.77 -1.00 -8.81
CA TYR A 34 19.86 -1.78 -8.00
C TYR A 34 19.46 -1.04 -6.73
N TYR A 35 18.23 -1.24 -6.29
CA TYR A 35 17.73 -0.75 -5.01
C TYR A 35 17.23 -1.91 -4.15
N LEU A 36 17.45 -1.79 -2.84
CA LEU A 36 16.73 -2.59 -1.83
C LEU A 36 15.24 -2.25 -1.91
N LYS A 37 14.37 -3.27 -1.81
CA LYS A 37 12.92 -3.06 -1.88
C LYS A 37 12.43 -2.34 -0.62
N ALA A 38 11.76 -1.20 -0.80
CA ALA A 38 11.10 -0.49 0.30
C ALA A 38 9.64 -0.91 0.51
N MET A 39 9.05 -1.54 -0.51
CA MET A 39 7.69 -2.11 -0.54
C MET A 39 7.69 -3.35 -1.43
N ASN A 40 6.74 -4.27 -1.21
CA ASN A 40 6.62 -5.50 -2.02
C ASN A 40 5.79 -5.29 -3.31
N CYS A 41 4.92 -4.28 -3.38
CA CYS A 41 3.99 -4.04 -4.51
C CYS A 41 4.60 -4.26 -5.90
N PRO A 42 5.74 -3.65 -6.28
CA PRO A 42 6.27 -3.80 -7.63
C PRO A 42 6.58 -5.27 -8.00
N HIS A 43 6.98 -6.08 -7.02
CA HIS A 43 7.29 -7.49 -7.24
C HIS A 43 6.00 -8.31 -7.40
N HIS A 44 4.98 -8.04 -6.58
CA HIS A 44 3.68 -8.70 -6.73
C HIS A 44 3.02 -8.37 -8.07
N HIS A 45 3.19 -7.14 -8.59
CA HIS A 45 2.69 -6.79 -9.93
C HIS A 45 3.40 -7.58 -11.04
N GLN A 46 4.71 -7.83 -10.90
CA GLN A 46 5.44 -8.71 -11.83
C GLN A 46 4.94 -10.15 -11.76
N VAL A 47 4.62 -10.65 -10.56
CA VAL A 47 4.03 -12.00 -10.38
C VAL A 47 2.64 -12.07 -11.00
N TYR A 48 1.81 -11.05 -10.81
CA TYR A 48 0.51 -10.97 -11.48
C TYR A 48 0.67 -11.03 -13.00
N ALA A 49 1.55 -10.21 -13.56
CA ALA A 49 1.80 -10.07 -15.00
C ALA A 49 2.52 -11.27 -15.64
N ALA A 50 3.06 -12.19 -14.85
CA ALA A 50 3.79 -13.35 -15.37
C ALA A 50 2.89 -14.34 -16.12
N GLU A 51 1.58 -14.31 -15.87
CA GLU A 51 0.60 -15.18 -16.51
C GLU A 51 -0.62 -14.37 -16.97
N PRO A 52 -1.21 -14.68 -18.14
CA PRO A 52 -2.50 -14.12 -18.51
C PRO A 52 -3.57 -14.45 -17.47
N ARG A 53 -4.49 -13.51 -17.22
CA ARG A 53 -5.59 -13.65 -16.25
C ARG A 53 -6.94 -13.51 -16.94
N SER A 54 -7.92 -14.30 -16.56
CA SER A 54 -9.33 -14.12 -16.89
C SER A 54 -10.07 -13.42 -15.73
N TYR A 55 -11.18 -12.76 -16.00
CA TYR A 55 -12.10 -12.27 -14.95
C TYR A 55 -12.52 -13.37 -13.97
N ARG A 56 -12.53 -14.64 -14.42
CA ARG A 56 -12.84 -15.82 -13.60
C ARG A 56 -11.75 -16.17 -12.60
N ASP A 57 -10.52 -15.75 -12.85
CA ASP A 57 -9.38 -15.96 -11.94
C ASP A 57 -9.35 -14.90 -10.82
N LEU A 58 -10.19 -13.86 -10.93
CA LEU A 58 -10.33 -12.81 -9.93
C LEU A 58 -11.48 -13.13 -8.96
N PRO A 59 -11.32 -12.83 -7.66
CA PRO A 59 -10.22 -12.09 -7.04
C PRO A 59 -8.98 -12.96 -6.78
N LEU A 60 -7.81 -12.46 -7.20
CA LEU A 60 -6.50 -13.08 -6.94
C LEU A 60 -5.82 -12.39 -5.76
N ARG A 61 -5.38 -13.16 -4.76
CA ARG A 61 -4.73 -12.64 -3.55
C ARG A 61 -3.29 -13.14 -3.47
N LEU A 62 -2.32 -12.25 -3.66
CA LEU A 62 -0.89 -12.56 -3.53
C LEU A 62 -0.39 -12.08 -2.16
N ALA A 63 0.02 -13.00 -1.29
CA ALA A 63 0.52 -12.71 0.05
C ALA A 63 1.98 -13.13 0.22
N GLU A 64 2.78 -12.30 0.90
CA GLU A 64 4.18 -12.54 1.21
C GLU A 64 4.50 -12.00 2.61
N TYR A 65 5.22 -12.76 3.43
CA TYR A 65 5.95 -12.20 4.58
C TYR A 65 7.20 -11.47 4.09
N GLY A 66 7.01 -10.39 3.32
CA GLY A 66 8.05 -9.75 2.55
C GLY A 66 8.93 -8.83 3.38
N THR A 67 10.23 -9.10 3.41
CA THR A 67 11.24 -8.24 4.05
C THR A 67 11.55 -7.02 3.19
N VAL A 68 11.32 -5.83 3.75
CA VAL A 68 11.60 -4.56 3.10
C VAL A 68 12.55 -3.69 3.93
N TYR A 69 13.13 -2.69 3.27
CA TYR A 69 14.11 -1.79 3.84
C TYR A 69 13.71 -0.34 3.59
N ARG A 70 13.54 0.44 4.67
CA ARG A 70 13.20 1.86 4.63
C ARG A 70 14.30 2.68 5.30
N TYR A 71 14.72 3.74 4.64
CA TYR A 71 15.76 4.63 5.14
C TYR A 71 15.19 5.64 6.15
N GLU A 72 14.72 5.11 7.28
CA GLU A 72 14.23 5.93 8.40
C GLU A 72 15.37 6.77 9.00
N LYS A 73 15.06 8.02 9.38
CA LYS A 73 16.04 8.91 10.02
C LYS A 73 16.48 8.30 11.35
N SER A 74 17.76 8.43 11.69
CA SER A 74 18.31 7.80 12.91
C SER A 74 17.59 8.22 14.19
N GLY A 75 17.17 9.49 14.28
CA GLY A 75 16.40 10.01 15.42
C GLY A 75 14.95 9.56 15.49
N GLU A 76 14.44 8.88 14.47
CA GLU A 76 13.06 8.40 14.41
C GLU A 76 12.92 6.92 14.80
N LEU A 77 14.04 6.19 14.85
CA LEU A 77 14.06 4.77 15.23
C LEU A 77 13.55 4.57 16.66
N PHE A 78 12.75 3.54 16.86
CA PHE A 78 12.13 3.26 18.16
C PHE A 78 11.96 1.76 18.39
N GLY A 79 12.95 1.15 19.06
CA GLY A 79 12.93 -0.27 19.42
C GLY A 79 12.52 -1.15 18.24
N LEU A 80 11.46 -1.93 18.42
CA LEU A 80 10.86 -2.75 17.35
C LEU A 80 9.67 -2.08 16.65
N LEU A 81 9.19 -0.93 17.12
CA LEU A 81 8.02 -0.25 16.53
C LEU A 81 8.38 0.62 15.32
N ARG A 82 9.62 1.11 15.24
CA ARG A 82 10.13 1.86 14.07
C ARG A 82 11.56 1.46 13.76
N VAL A 83 11.72 0.72 12.67
CA VAL A 83 12.94 0.03 12.26
C VAL A 83 13.23 0.30 10.79
N ARG A 84 14.48 0.07 10.36
CA ARG A 84 14.87 0.20 8.95
C ARG A 84 14.65 -1.07 8.13
N MET A 85 14.58 -2.23 8.79
CA MET A 85 14.30 -3.52 8.18
C MET A 85 13.11 -4.13 8.90
N LEU A 86 12.10 -4.52 8.14
CA LEU A 86 10.88 -5.14 8.65
C LEU A 86 10.39 -6.19 7.67
N SER A 87 9.83 -7.27 8.20
CA SER A 87 9.06 -8.24 7.42
C SER A 87 7.58 -7.94 7.60
N MET A 88 6.92 -7.50 6.53
CA MET A 88 5.51 -7.16 6.55
C MET A 88 4.68 -8.40 6.25
N ASN A 89 3.56 -8.59 6.94
CA ASN A 89 2.51 -9.51 6.50
C ASN A 89 1.74 -8.83 5.37
N ASP A 90 2.33 -8.82 4.17
CA ASP A 90 1.89 -7.99 3.07
C ASP A 90 1.06 -8.81 2.07
N ALA A 91 0.02 -8.20 1.51
CA ALA A 91 -0.83 -8.83 0.53
C ALA A 91 -1.32 -7.82 -0.50
N HIS A 92 -1.39 -8.24 -1.75
CA HIS A 92 -1.94 -7.45 -2.85
C HIS A 92 -3.08 -8.25 -3.47
N ILE A 93 -4.28 -7.67 -3.44
CA ILE A 93 -5.50 -8.27 -3.93
C ILE A 93 -5.86 -7.61 -5.26
N TYR A 94 -5.96 -8.42 -6.31
CA TYR A 94 -6.39 -8.01 -7.63
C TYR A 94 -7.84 -8.48 -7.80
N CYS A 95 -8.74 -7.55 -8.08
CA CYS A 95 -10.17 -7.82 -8.18
C CYS A 95 -10.80 -6.92 -9.23
N THR A 96 -11.98 -7.30 -9.72
CA THR A 96 -12.78 -6.43 -10.59
C THR A 96 -13.45 -5.31 -9.77
N PRO A 97 -13.88 -4.21 -10.39
CA PRO A 97 -14.61 -3.14 -9.69
C PRO A 97 -15.83 -3.64 -8.91
N GLU A 98 -16.54 -4.65 -9.43
CA GLU A 98 -17.73 -5.24 -8.80
C GLU A 98 -17.38 -6.04 -7.54
N GLN A 99 -16.17 -6.61 -7.50
CA GLN A 99 -15.67 -7.40 -6.37
C GLN A 99 -15.06 -6.53 -5.26
N PHE A 100 -14.70 -5.28 -5.57
CA PHE A 100 -13.97 -4.38 -4.68
C PHE A 100 -14.60 -4.29 -3.29
N ALA A 101 -15.89 -3.98 -3.19
CA ALA A 101 -16.54 -3.72 -1.91
C ALA A 101 -16.50 -4.96 -0.99
N ALA A 102 -16.69 -6.14 -1.58
CA ALA A 102 -16.64 -7.42 -0.85
C ALA A 102 -15.23 -7.73 -0.35
N GLU A 103 -14.21 -7.59 -1.19
CA GLU A 103 -12.80 -7.83 -0.82
C GLU A 103 -12.31 -6.82 0.23
N PHE A 104 -12.62 -5.55 0.02
CA PHE A 104 -12.22 -4.48 0.93
C PHE A 104 -12.84 -4.67 2.31
N LYS A 105 -14.14 -5.02 2.36
CA LYS A 105 -14.83 -5.35 3.61
C LYS A 105 -14.22 -6.60 4.27
N ALA A 106 -13.92 -7.64 3.52
CA ALA A 106 -13.36 -8.88 4.06
C ALA A 106 -12.02 -8.64 4.77
N VAL A 107 -11.16 -7.76 4.24
CA VAL A 107 -9.91 -7.36 4.89
C VAL A 107 -10.16 -6.60 6.20
N ASN A 108 -11.12 -5.68 6.22
CA ASN A 108 -11.47 -4.95 7.44
C ASN A 108 -12.07 -5.88 8.51
N ASP A 109 -12.97 -6.80 8.11
CA ASP A 109 -13.52 -7.83 9.01
C ASP A 109 -12.40 -8.72 9.58
N MET A 110 -11.40 -9.08 8.76
CA MET A 110 -10.22 -9.81 9.22
C MET A 110 -9.46 -9.06 10.30
N TYR A 111 -9.22 -7.74 10.14
CA TYR A 111 -8.59 -6.92 11.18
C TYR A 111 -9.36 -6.96 12.50
N LEU A 112 -10.68 -6.74 12.45
CA LEU A 112 -11.54 -6.75 13.64
C LEU A 112 -11.54 -8.10 14.35
N ASN A 113 -11.54 -9.20 13.59
CA ASN A 113 -11.44 -10.54 14.14
C ASN A 113 -10.12 -10.75 14.91
N TYR A 114 -9.00 -10.31 14.35
CA TYR A 114 -7.70 -10.39 15.04
C TYR A 114 -7.62 -9.46 16.25
N PHE A 115 -8.18 -8.26 16.17
CA PHE A 115 -8.21 -7.35 17.32
C PHE A 115 -8.98 -7.96 18.48
N LYS A 116 -10.13 -8.58 18.20
CA LYS A 116 -10.88 -9.33 19.22
C LYS A 116 -10.09 -10.51 19.77
N LEU A 117 -9.42 -11.27 18.91
CA LEU A 117 -8.63 -12.45 19.31
C LEU A 117 -7.46 -12.08 20.24
N PHE A 118 -6.77 -10.98 19.95
CA PHE A 118 -5.62 -10.50 20.73
C PHE A 118 -6.00 -9.55 21.88
N GLY A 119 -7.29 -9.27 22.07
CA GLY A 119 -7.76 -8.33 23.12
C GLY A 119 -7.35 -6.88 22.86
N LEU A 120 -7.17 -6.48 21.59
CA LEU A 120 -6.85 -5.11 21.22
C LEU A 120 -8.14 -4.27 21.19
N GLU A 121 -8.43 -3.64 22.32
CA GLU A 121 -9.65 -2.81 22.47
C GLU A 121 -9.45 -1.37 22.00
N LYS A 122 -8.22 -0.84 22.10
CA LYS A 122 -7.91 0.56 21.79
C LYS A 122 -7.28 0.70 20.40
N TYR A 123 -8.12 0.94 19.40
CA TYR A 123 -7.71 1.27 18.04
C TYR A 123 -8.64 2.32 17.42
N VAL A 124 -8.17 3.02 16.38
CA VAL A 124 -9.00 3.88 15.53
C VAL A 124 -8.71 3.56 14.08
N MET A 125 -9.75 3.29 13.30
CA MET A 125 -9.62 3.23 11.84
C MET A 125 -9.71 4.64 11.25
N ARG A 126 -8.68 5.04 10.50
CA ARG A 126 -8.61 6.33 9.80
C ARG A 126 -8.78 6.11 8.31
N PHE A 127 -9.77 6.76 7.71
CA PHE A 127 -9.89 6.88 6.28
C PHE A 127 -9.09 8.08 5.79
N SER A 128 -7.91 7.80 5.25
CA SER A 128 -6.95 8.78 4.80
C SER A 128 -7.21 9.13 3.33
N THR A 129 -7.63 10.37 3.08
CA THR A 129 -8.00 10.90 1.75
C THR A 129 -6.92 11.84 1.19
N HIS A 130 -6.97 12.11 -0.12
CA HIS A 130 -6.07 13.06 -0.76
C HIS A 130 -6.41 14.51 -0.42
N SER A 131 -5.42 15.38 -0.55
CA SER A 131 -5.64 16.82 -0.68
C SER A 131 -5.63 17.20 -2.16
N PRO A 132 -6.62 17.97 -2.64
CA PRO A 132 -6.63 18.48 -4.02
C PRO A 132 -5.38 19.29 -4.37
N GLU A 133 -4.81 20.02 -3.41
CA GLU A 133 -3.60 20.82 -3.57
C GLU A 133 -2.34 19.97 -3.79
N GLY A 134 -2.38 18.70 -3.37
CA GLY A 134 -1.31 17.72 -3.53
C GLY A 134 -1.30 16.98 -4.87
N LEU A 135 -2.34 17.15 -5.71
CA LEU A 135 -2.45 16.47 -7.02
C LEU A 135 -1.30 16.86 -7.96
N GLY A 136 -0.68 15.86 -8.59
CA GLY A 136 0.48 16.02 -9.47
C GLY A 136 1.80 16.31 -8.76
N LYS A 137 1.78 16.44 -7.42
CA LYS A 137 2.98 16.63 -6.58
C LYS A 137 3.17 15.42 -5.67
N LYS A 138 2.34 15.33 -4.63
CA LYS A 138 2.32 14.24 -3.65
C LYS A 138 1.47 13.06 -4.13
N TYR A 139 0.42 13.36 -4.89
CA TYR A 139 -0.55 12.38 -5.39
C TYR A 139 -0.49 12.28 -6.91
N VAL A 140 -0.86 11.11 -7.45
CA VAL A 140 -1.07 10.95 -8.89
C VAL A 140 -2.16 11.92 -9.38
N ASN A 141 -1.92 12.57 -10.53
CA ASN A 141 -2.79 13.62 -11.08
C ASN A 141 -4.01 13.06 -11.81
N GLU A 142 -4.91 12.42 -11.07
CA GLU A 142 -6.12 11.77 -11.60
C GLU A 142 -7.35 12.13 -10.71
N PRO A 143 -7.81 13.39 -10.72
CA PRO A 143 -8.79 13.90 -9.74
C PRO A 143 -10.14 13.17 -9.77
N ALA A 144 -10.56 12.68 -10.93
CA ALA A 144 -11.82 11.92 -11.06
C ALA A 144 -11.72 10.56 -10.38
N LEU A 145 -10.63 9.81 -10.63
CA LEU A 145 -10.38 8.51 -10.01
C LEU A 145 -10.22 8.61 -8.49
N TRP A 146 -9.58 9.67 -8.00
CA TRP A 146 -9.51 9.94 -6.56
C TRP A 146 -10.88 10.05 -5.92
N ARG A 147 -11.76 10.90 -6.47
CA ARG A 147 -13.12 11.09 -5.95
C ARG A 147 -13.93 9.80 -6.00
N GLU A 148 -13.91 9.11 -7.14
CA GLU A 148 -14.62 7.84 -7.32
C GLU A 148 -14.17 6.79 -6.29
N THR A 149 -12.85 6.63 -6.14
CA THR A 149 -12.27 5.65 -5.22
C THR A 149 -12.59 6.00 -3.77
N GLU A 150 -12.48 7.28 -3.41
CA GLU A 150 -12.79 7.72 -2.05
C GLU A 150 -14.26 7.53 -1.70
N ASP A 151 -15.17 7.84 -2.62
CA ASP A 151 -16.60 7.61 -2.44
C ASP A 151 -16.94 6.13 -2.35
N LEU A 152 -16.24 5.27 -3.10
CA LEU A 152 -16.40 3.82 -3.02
C LEU A 152 -15.93 3.26 -1.67
N VAL A 153 -14.75 3.68 -1.19
CA VAL A 153 -14.25 3.30 0.14
C VAL A 153 -15.18 3.80 1.23
N ARG A 154 -15.60 5.08 1.17
CA ARG A 154 -16.49 5.67 2.17
C ARG A 154 -17.82 4.92 2.28
N ARG A 155 -18.45 4.61 1.15
CA ARG A 155 -19.68 3.80 1.12
C ARG A 155 -19.45 2.40 1.69
N THR A 156 -18.40 1.71 1.26
CA THR A 156 -18.07 0.36 1.74
C THR A 156 -17.87 0.34 3.27
N MET A 157 -17.16 1.33 3.80
CA MET A 157 -16.95 1.48 5.24
C MET A 157 -18.25 1.76 6.00
N GLN A 158 -19.10 2.66 5.49
CA GLN A 158 -20.40 2.96 6.09
C GLN A 158 -21.33 1.73 6.11
N GLU A 159 -21.40 0.98 5.01
CA GLU A 159 -22.20 -0.24 4.89
C GLU A 159 -21.68 -1.37 5.80
N SER A 160 -20.38 -1.41 6.05
CA SER A 160 -19.77 -2.39 6.96
C SER A 160 -20.11 -2.17 8.43
N GLY A 161 -20.60 -0.98 8.80
CA GLY A 161 -20.89 -0.60 10.18
C GLY A 161 -19.65 -0.38 11.06
N VAL A 162 -18.46 -0.33 10.44
CA VAL A 162 -17.20 -0.12 11.15
C VAL A 162 -17.03 1.37 11.44
N ASN A 163 -16.69 1.71 12.68
CA ASN A 163 -16.40 3.09 13.05
C ASN A 163 -15.05 3.52 12.48
N PHE A 164 -15.03 4.66 11.78
CA PHE A 164 -13.82 5.28 11.27
C PHE A 164 -13.91 6.80 11.35
N ILE A 165 -12.75 7.45 11.29
CA ILE A 165 -12.65 8.91 11.13
C ILE A 165 -12.00 9.22 9.79
N GLU A 166 -12.45 10.26 9.11
CA GLU A 166 -11.84 10.72 7.87
C GLU A 166 -10.75 11.75 8.16
N VAL A 167 -9.59 11.59 7.51
CA VAL A 167 -8.42 12.47 7.69
C VAL A 167 -7.89 12.85 6.31
N ALA A 168 -7.88 14.14 6.01
CA ALA A 168 -7.39 14.66 4.74
C ALA A 168 -5.85 14.72 4.69
N ASP A 169 -5.31 14.63 3.49
CA ASP A 169 -3.87 14.73 3.17
C ASP A 169 -2.97 13.64 3.77
N GLU A 170 -3.52 12.46 4.07
CA GLU A 170 -2.78 11.32 4.65
C GLU A 170 -2.78 10.09 3.73
N ALA A 171 -3.34 10.18 2.52
CA ALA A 171 -3.40 9.08 1.57
C ALA A 171 -2.01 8.63 1.06
N ALA A 172 -1.95 7.43 0.47
CA ALA A 172 -0.77 7.02 -0.30
C ALA A 172 -0.71 7.82 -1.63
N PHE A 173 0.44 7.85 -2.31
CA PHE A 173 0.55 8.63 -3.55
C PHE A 173 -0.36 8.09 -4.69
N TYR A 174 -0.76 6.81 -4.61
CA TYR A 174 -1.52 6.07 -5.63
C TYR A 174 -2.99 5.81 -5.28
N GLY A 175 -3.46 6.22 -4.11
CA GLY A 175 -4.86 6.07 -3.73
C GLY A 175 -5.13 6.19 -2.22
N PRO A 176 -6.41 6.20 -1.82
CA PRO A 176 -6.81 6.37 -0.44
C PRO A 176 -6.62 5.06 0.34
N LYS A 177 -6.65 5.17 1.67
CA LYS A 177 -6.38 4.02 2.54
C LYS A 177 -7.11 4.09 3.87
N ILE A 178 -7.35 2.92 4.45
CA ILE A 178 -7.78 2.75 5.83
C ILE A 178 -6.57 2.39 6.66
N ASP A 179 -6.11 3.31 7.51
CA ASP A 179 -5.03 3.08 8.46
C ASP A 179 -5.60 2.74 9.84
N VAL A 180 -5.20 1.61 10.41
CA VAL A 180 -5.54 1.27 11.80
C VAL A 180 -4.47 1.83 12.72
N GLN A 181 -4.85 2.80 13.53
CA GLN A 181 -3.98 3.41 14.53
C GLN A 181 -4.12 2.72 15.88
N VAL A 182 -2.97 2.50 16.52
CA VAL A 182 -2.84 1.94 17.86
C VAL A 182 -1.87 2.79 18.67
N TRP A 183 -1.86 2.60 19.99
CA TRP A 183 -0.98 3.33 20.90
C TRP A 183 -0.02 2.39 21.60
N SER A 184 1.24 2.79 21.70
CA SER A 184 2.19 2.14 22.59
C SER A 184 1.83 2.38 24.06
N SER A 185 2.48 1.63 24.96
CA SER A 185 2.31 1.79 26.41
C SER A 185 2.66 3.19 26.94
N ILE A 186 3.48 3.95 26.22
CA ILE A 186 3.84 5.35 26.55
C ILE A 186 2.95 6.38 25.83
N GLY A 187 1.88 5.93 25.18
CA GLY A 187 0.89 6.80 24.53
C GLY A 187 1.27 7.32 23.14
N ARG A 188 2.37 6.83 22.54
CA ARG A 188 2.75 7.21 21.17
C ARG A 188 1.91 6.41 20.16
N GLU A 189 1.36 7.10 19.17
CA GLU A 189 0.54 6.50 18.12
C GLU A 189 1.40 5.85 17.01
N PHE A 190 0.92 4.73 16.49
CA PHE A 190 1.51 3.98 15.38
C PHE A 190 0.42 3.38 14.49
N THR A 191 0.70 3.28 13.20
CA THR A 191 -0.14 2.52 12.27
C THR A 191 0.22 1.03 12.34
N LEU A 192 -0.75 0.20 12.73
CA LEU A 192 -0.60 -1.25 12.86
C LEU A 192 -0.86 -1.98 11.55
N ALA A 193 -1.92 -1.58 10.85
CA ALA A 193 -2.39 -2.22 9.63
C ALA A 193 -2.91 -1.16 8.68
N THR A 194 -2.83 -1.42 7.38
CA THR A 194 -3.37 -0.54 6.36
C THR A 194 -4.03 -1.35 5.25
N ASN A 195 -5.26 -0.99 4.89
CA ASN A 195 -5.95 -1.49 3.71
C ASN A 195 -6.02 -0.36 2.68
N GLN A 196 -5.29 -0.51 1.57
CA GLN A 196 -5.03 0.55 0.59
C GLN A 196 -5.72 0.23 -0.72
N VAL A 197 -6.28 1.24 -1.37
CA VAL A 197 -6.78 1.11 -2.73
C VAL A 197 -5.78 1.70 -3.69
N ASP A 198 -5.47 0.95 -4.74
CA ASP A 198 -4.48 1.33 -5.73
C ASP A 198 -5.09 1.28 -7.13
N PHE A 199 -5.40 2.47 -7.66
CA PHE A 199 -5.91 2.62 -9.03
C PHE A 199 -4.82 3.01 -10.01
N ALA A 200 -3.60 3.32 -9.55
CA ALA A 200 -2.54 3.87 -10.39
C ALA A 200 -1.58 2.79 -10.90
N GLN A 201 -1.21 1.83 -10.05
CA GLN A 201 -0.23 0.81 -10.39
C GLN A 201 -0.67 -0.15 -11.49
N PRO A 202 -1.95 -0.58 -11.58
CA PRO A 202 -2.40 -1.42 -12.68
C PRO A 202 -2.08 -0.82 -14.06
N LYS A 203 -2.38 0.47 -14.26
CA LYS A 203 -2.07 1.20 -15.50
C LYS A 203 -0.57 1.35 -15.74
N ARG A 204 0.22 1.57 -14.68
CA ARG A 204 1.69 1.73 -14.78
C ARG A 204 2.40 0.44 -15.19
N PHE A 205 1.86 -0.71 -14.77
CA PHE A 205 2.42 -2.02 -15.07
C PHE A 205 1.73 -2.74 -16.23
N ASP A 206 0.76 -2.09 -16.89
CA ASP A 206 -0.07 -2.69 -17.94
C ASP A 206 -0.76 -3.99 -17.48
N LEU A 207 -1.23 -3.99 -16.23
CA LEU A 207 -1.91 -5.14 -15.64
C LEU A 207 -3.33 -5.22 -16.21
N THR A 208 -3.62 -6.33 -16.89
CA THR A 208 -4.91 -6.58 -17.52
C THR A 208 -5.44 -7.96 -17.13
N TYR A 209 -6.73 -8.17 -17.39
CA TYR A 209 -7.37 -9.48 -17.40
C TYR A 209 -8.32 -9.53 -18.61
N VAL A 210 -8.65 -10.72 -19.07
CA VAL A 210 -9.55 -10.97 -20.20
C VAL A 210 -10.97 -11.22 -19.69
N ASP A 211 -11.94 -10.58 -20.33
CA ASP A 211 -13.39 -10.73 -20.09
C ASP A 211 -13.99 -11.97 -20.78
#